data_AF-A0A970SD30-F1
#
_entry.id   AF-A0A970SD30-F1
#
_cell.length_a   1.000
_cell.length_b   1.000
_cell.length_c   1.000
_cell.angle_alpha   90.00
_cell.angle_beta   90.00
_cell.angle_gamma   90.00
#
_symmetry.space_group_name_H-M   'P 1'
#
loop_
_entity.id
_entity.type
_entity.pdbx_description
1 polymer ?
#
loop_
_entity_poly.entity_id
_entity_poly.type
_entity_poly.pdbx_seq_one_letter_code
_entity_poly.pdbx_strand_id
1 'polypeptide(L)' 'KDSELVGLMDRDDSRQVMHITYGLLLKAKDDSGKALFRDEIYATLNTYEKDYRDVLKKHIGRHLEALGL' A
#
# COMPACT_ATOMS: atom_id res chain seq x y z
N LYS A 1 -13.54 -6.12 -12.00
CA LYS A 1 -14.14 -4.78 -11.72
C LYS A 1 -13.25 -4.03 -10.75
N ASP A 2 -13.26 -2.71 -10.74
CA ASP A 2 -12.38 -1.92 -9.84
C ASP A 2 -12.58 -2.28 -8.36
N SER A 3 -13.82 -2.61 -7.97
CA SER A 3 -14.15 -3.08 -6.63
C SER A 3 -13.44 -4.38 -6.20
N GLU A 4 -12.92 -5.15 -7.14
CA GLU A 4 -12.22 -6.43 -6.87
C GLU A 4 -10.72 -6.24 -6.65
N LEU A 5 -10.16 -5.05 -6.94
CA LEU A 5 -8.72 -4.79 -6.83
C LEU A 5 -8.19 -4.99 -5.41
N VAL A 6 -8.99 -4.67 -4.39
CA VAL A 6 -8.60 -4.86 -2.98
C VAL A 6 -8.28 -6.31 -2.65
N GLY A 7 -8.97 -7.27 -3.30
CA GLY A 7 -8.75 -8.70 -3.08
C GLY A 7 -7.39 -9.20 -3.54
N LEU A 8 -6.64 -8.41 -4.32
CA LEU A 8 -5.25 -8.73 -4.67
C LEU A 8 -4.33 -8.65 -3.45
N MET A 9 -4.62 -7.80 -2.47
CA MET A 9 -3.76 -7.67 -1.27
C MET A 9 -3.90 -8.84 -0.29
N ASP A 10 -4.94 -9.65 -0.46
CA ASP A 10 -5.15 -10.89 0.31
C ASP A 10 -4.49 -12.12 -0.33
N ARG A 11 -3.97 -11.99 -1.56
CA ARG A 11 -3.27 -13.08 -2.26
C ARG A 11 -1.77 -12.98 -2.05
N ASP A 12 -1.13 -14.09 -1.68
CA ASP A 12 0.29 -14.10 -1.34
C ASP A 12 1.20 -13.66 -2.49
N ASP A 13 0.92 -14.11 -3.72
CA ASP A 13 1.68 -13.78 -4.93
C ASP A 13 1.65 -12.27 -5.23
N SER A 14 0.45 -11.71 -5.22
CA SER A 14 0.17 -10.32 -5.53
C SER A 14 0.73 -9.40 -4.43
N ARG A 15 0.59 -9.81 -3.16
CA ARG A 15 1.17 -9.08 -2.02
C ARG A 15 2.69 -9.06 -2.09
N GLN A 16 3.33 -10.18 -2.46
CA GLN A 16 4.79 -10.25 -2.60
C GLN A 16 5.28 -9.33 -3.73
N VAL A 17 4.64 -9.34 -4.90
CA VAL A 17 4.98 -8.44 -6.00
C VAL A 17 4.97 -6.99 -5.52
N MET A 18 3.87 -6.53 -4.92
CA MET A 18 3.77 -5.15 -4.41
C MET A 18 4.83 -4.84 -3.33
N HIS A 19 5.09 -5.78 -2.44
CA HIS A 19 6.03 -5.61 -1.34
C HIS A 19 7.47 -5.43 -1.82
N ILE A 20 7.92 -6.19 -2.82
CA ILE A 20 9.30 -6.12 -3.32
C ILE A 20 9.50 -4.98 -4.32
N THR A 21 8.46 -4.57 -5.05
CA THR A 21 8.57 -3.53 -6.09
C THR A 21 8.31 -2.12 -5.58
N TYR A 22 8.04 -1.90 -4.29
CA TYR A 22 7.74 -0.56 -3.75
C TYR A 22 8.82 0.48 -4.10
N GLY A 23 10.09 0.08 -4.05
CA GLY A 23 11.21 0.96 -4.41
C GLY A 23 11.21 1.36 -5.88
N LEU A 24 10.79 0.47 -6.78
CA LEU A 24 10.65 0.75 -8.21
C LEU A 24 9.49 1.73 -8.43
N LEU A 25 8.33 1.47 -7.82
CA LEU A 25 7.14 2.32 -7.93
C LEU A 25 7.40 3.74 -7.42
N LEU A 26 8.05 3.89 -6.26
CA LEU A 26 8.32 5.20 -5.66
C LEU A 26 9.44 5.99 -6.35
N LYS A 27 10.30 5.32 -7.12
CA LYS A 27 11.41 5.97 -7.86
C LYS A 27 11.13 6.13 -9.35
N ALA A 28 10.08 5.50 -9.87
CA ALA A 28 9.69 5.58 -11.28
C ALA A 28 9.46 7.04 -11.70
N LYS A 29 10.05 7.44 -12.82
CA LYS A 29 9.98 8.77 -13.39
C LYS A 29 9.73 8.70 -14.89
N ASP A 30 9.07 9.72 -15.44
CA ASP A 30 8.98 9.91 -16.88
C ASP A 30 10.27 10.50 -17.48
N ASP A 31 10.28 10.70 -18.79
CA ASP A 31 11.42 11.26 -19.53
C ASP A 31 11.80 12.69 -19.09
N SER A 32 10.88 13.41 -18.44
CA SER A 32 11.13 14.75 -17.88
C SER A 32 11.69 14.71 -16.45
N GLY A 33 11.78 13.52 -15.84
CA GLY A 33 12.22 13.33 -14.47
C GLY A 33 11.13 13.51 -13.42
N LYS A 34 9.86 13.71 -13.82
CA LYS A 34 8.71 13.80 -12.91
C LYS A 34 8.35 12.40 -12.40
N ALA A 35 7.99 12.29 -11.12
CA ALA A 35 7.60 11.00 -10.55
C ALA A 35 6.30 10.49 -11.18
N LEU A 36 6.29 9.21 -11.58
CA LEU A 36 5.13 8.58 -12.23
C LEU A 36 4.01 8.27 -11.24
N PHE A 37 4.34 7.75 -10.06
CA PHE A 37 3.33 7.28 -9.09
C PHE A 37 3.47 7.89 -7.72
N ARG A 38 4.70 8.21 -7.30
CA ARG A 38 5.02 8.62 -5.92
C ARG A 38 4.12 9.74 -5.41
N ASP A 39 4.01 10.83 -6.17
CA ASP A 39 3.33 12.03 -5.70
C ASP A 39 1.83 11.80 -5.53
N GLU A 40 1.20 11.04 -6.44
CA GLU A 40 -0.21 10.67 -6.33
C GLU A 40 -0.46 9.68 -5.19
N ILE A 41 0.41 8.67 -5.01
CA ILE A 41 0.33 7.73 -3.89
C ILE A 41 0.33 8.50 -2.55
N TYR A 42 1.27 9.43 -2.35
CA TYR A 42 1.32 10.21 -1.12
C TYR A 42 0.12 11.15 -0.97
N ALA A 43 -0.33 11.78 -2.06
CA ALA A 43 -1.53 12.60 -2.03
C ALA A 43 -2.75 11.79 -1.59
N THR A 44 -2.97 10.60 -2.17
CA THR A 44 -4.05 9.70 -1.77
C THR A 44 -3.94 9.26 -0.32
N LEU A 45 -2.75 8.85 0.15
CA LEU A 45 -2.55 8.45 1.54
C LEU A 45 -2.84 9.59 2.53
N ASN A 46 -2.50 10.83 2.15
CA ASN A 46 -2.82 12.01 2.96
C ASN A 46 -4.33 12.33 2.94
N THR A 47 -4.99 12.20 1.78
CA THR A 47 -6.44 12.40 1.66
C THR A 47 -7.22 11.39 2.52
N TYR A 48 -6.78 10.14 2.57
CA TYR A 48 -7.43 9.06 3.31
C TYR A 48 -6.66 8.66 4.58
N GLU A 49 -6.02 9.62 5.24
CA GLU A 49 -5.13 9.35 6.39
C GLU A 49 -5.82 8.56 7.50
N LYS A 50 -7.08 8.88 7.80
CA LYS A 50 -7.86 8.18 8.82
C LYS A 50 -8.05 6.71 8.48
N ASP A 51 -8.48 6.42 7.24
CA ASP A 51 -8.71 5.06 6.78
C ASP A 51 -7.41 4.26 6.78
N TYR A 52 -6.30 4.89 6.35
CA TYR A 52 -4.98 4.28 6.42
C TYR A 52 -4.58 3.93 7.86
N ARG A 53 -4.76 4.86 8.81
CA ARG A 53 -4.48 4.62 10.24
C ARG A 53 -5.34 3.49 10.82
N ASP A 54 -6.61 3.43 10.47
CA ASP A 54 -7.52 2.40 10.99
C ASP A 54 -7.20 1.00 10.42
N VAL A 55 -6.81 0.92 9.14
CA VAL A 55 -6.29 -0.31 8.54
C VAL A 55 -4.98 -0.76 9.21
N LEU A 56 -4.05 0.16 9.49
CA LEU A 56 -2.81 -0.16 10.21
C LEU A 56 -3.10 -0.72 11.60
N LYS A 57 -3.97 -0.06 12.38
CA LYS A 57 -4.37 -0.53 13.72
C LYS A 57 -4.93 -1.95 13.65
N LYS A 58 -5.84 -2.22 12.71
CA LYS A 58 -6.43 -3.55 12.54
C LYS A 58 -5.37 -4.59 12.14
N HIS A 59 -4.50 -4.26 11.18
CA HIS A 59 -3.50 -5.19 10.67
C HIS A 59 -2.45 -5.52 11.74
N ILE A 60 -1.84 -4.50 12.34
CA ILE A 60 -0.81 -4.67 13.38
C ILE A 60 -1.44 -5.24 14.65
N GLY A 61 -2.65 -4.81 15.03
CA GLY A 61 -3.38 -5.35 16.17
C GLY A 61 -3.54 -6.87 16.09
N ARG A 62 -3.95 -7.40 14.93
CA ARG A 62 -4.01 -8.86 14.70
C ARG A 62 -2.66 -9.56 14.91
N HIS A 63 -1.55 -8.93 14.55
CA HIS A 63 -0.22 -9.48 14.80
C HIS A 63 0.12 -9.47 16.30
N LEU A 64 -0.24 -8.41 17.03
CA LEU A 64 -0.03 -8.30 18.47
C LEU A 64 -0.86 -9.34 19.24
N GLU A 65 -2.14 -9.48 18.89
CA GLU A 65 -3.04 -10.49 19.47
C GLU A 65 -2.50 -11.91 19.24
N ALA A 66 -1.98 -12.19 18.03
CA ALA A 66 -1.37 -13.48 17.71
C ALA A 66 -0.08 -13.77 18.51
N LEU A 67 0.57 -12.72 19.02
CA LEU A 67 1.71 -12.81 19.94
C LEU A 67 1.28 -12.88 21.42
N GLY A 68 -0.02 -12.76 21.73
CA GLY A 68 -0.56 -12.78 23.08
C GLY A 68 -0.41 -11.46 23.86
N LEU A 69 -0.26 -10.33 23.16
CA LEU A 69 -0.19 -8.98 23.72
C LEU A 69 -1.53 -8.26 23.70
#